data_AF-A0A917ZXS1-F1
#
_entry.id   AF-A0A917ZXS1-F1
#
_cell.length_a   1.000
_cell.length_b   1.000
_cell.length_c   1.000
_cell.angle_alpha   90.00
_cell.angle_beta   90.00
_cell.angle_gamma   90.00
#
_symmetry.space_group_name_H-M   'P 1'
#
loop_
_entity.id
_entity.type
_entity.pdbx_description
1 polymer ?
#
loop_
_entity_poly.entity_id
_entity_poly.type
_entity_poly.pdbx_seq_one_letter_code
_entity_poly.pdbx_strand_id
1 'polypeptide(L)'
;MDVLEAAWRALDEPVPEGLVFDVVAGCARCGEDQRTCDARHVVSGNWTNWDQWHTTTRARLCRRCAWGYRAEVLRSSYYAVMAEPAGFRVLTHGELRALLSRPLDRATCVVVPLRLNRKHIAPQARWGFVCVDDTALAWTAQDAQRLEAMVRLREMGFGSDMLARPVPAYGPVSRLPAPQRAEAMGLWPQLAPWRERRPWLEVGLRASMPTKEG
;
A
#
# COMPACT_ATOMS: atom_id res chain seq x y z
N MET A 1 10.45 -16.89 -2.05
CA MET A 1 10.11 -16.09 -0.86
C MET A 1 9.04 -15.08 -1.26
N ASP A 2 7.88 -15.10 -0.62
CA ASP A 2 6.84 -14.08 -0.85
C ASP A 2 7.15 -12.78 -0.09
N VAL A 3 6.41 -11.71 -0.38
CA VAL A 3 6.62 -10.40 0.27
C VAL A 3 6.42 -10.49 1.78
N LEU A 4 5.42 -11.24 2.23
CA LEU A 4 5.12 -11.37 3.65
C LEU A 4 6.25 -12.07 4.41
N GLU A 5 6.84 -13.09 3.83
CA GLU A 5 7.99 -13.80 4.39
C GLU A 5 9.21 -12.90 4.49
N ALA A 6 9.51 -12.13 3.45
CA ALA A 6 10.62 -11.18 3.48
C ALA A 6 10.41 -10.13 4.57
N ALA A 7 9.20 -9.57 4.69
CA ALA A 7 8.85 -8.62 5.74
C ALA A 7 8.93 -9.23 7.14
N TRP A 8 8.44 -10.45 7.32
CA TRP A 8 8.46 -11.17 8.59
C TRP A 8 9.89 -11.46 9.04
N ARG A 9 10.76 -11.93 8.13
CA ARG A 9 12.18 -12.16 8.43
C ARG A 9 12.94 -10.86 8.70
N ALA A 10 12.66 -9.80 7.94
CA ALA A 10 13.30 -8.49 8.13
C ALA A 10 12.94 -7.82 9.47
N LEU A 11 11.91 -8.30 10.17
CA LEU A 11 11.49 -7.84 11.48
C LEU A 11 11.79 -8.87 12.59
N ASP A 12 12.75 -9.76 12.34
CA ASP A 12 13.20 -10.80 13.28
C ASP A 12 12.10 -11.80 13.67
N GLU A 13 11.31 -12.23 12.69
CA GLU A 13 10.34 -13.32 12.80
C GLU A 13 9.32 -13.15 13.96
N PRO A 14 8.62 -12.00 14.03
CA PRO A 14 7.75 -11.68 15.16
C PRO A 14 6.63 -12.72 15.35
N VAL A 15 6.33 -13.01 16.62
CA VAL A 15 5.24 -13.92 17.01
C VAL A 15 4.08 -13.10 17.56
N PRO A 16 2.85 -13.23 17.02
CA PRO A 16 1.72 -12.45 17.52
C PRO A 16 1.38 -12.79 18.97
N GLU A 17 1.25 -11.77 19.81
CA GLU A 17 0.94 -11.91 21.23
C GLU A 17 -0.37 -12.68 21.48
N GLY A 18 -0.36 -13.56 22.48
CA GLY A 18 -1.55 -14.32 22.88
C GLY A 18 -1.93 -15.48 21.96
N LEU A 19 -1.12 -15.81 20.95
CA LEU A 19 -1.31 -17.01 20.14
C LEU A 19 -0.32 -18.11 20.51
N VAL A 20 -0.82 -19.34 20.52
CA VAL A 20 -0.04 -20.56 20.74
C VAL A 20 0.00 -21.37 19.45
N PHE A 21 1.20 -21.77 19.03
CA PHE A 21 1.45 -22.54 17.81
C PHE A 21 1.99 -23.93 18.21
N ASP A 22 1.07 -24.86 18.48
CA ASP A 22 1.32 -26.16 19.11
C ASP A 22 1.17 -27.34 18.14
N VAL A 23 0.32 -27.22 17.12
CA VAL A 23 0.05 -28.29 16.15
C VAL A 23 0.86 -28.09 14.89
N VAL A 24 1.58 -29.12 14.44
CA VAL A 24 2.18 -29.16 13.11
C VAL A 24 1.12 -29.56 12.09
N ALA A 25 0.80 -28.66 11.16
CA ALA A 25 -0.16 -28.88 10.10
C ALA A 25 0.06 -27.88 8.95
N GLY A 26 -0.52 -28.18 7.78
CA GLY A 26 -0.52 -27.28 6.64
C GLY A 26 -1.21 -25.96 6.97
N CYS A 27 -0.48 -24.85 6.81
CA CYS A 27 -1.03 -23.52 6.97
C CYS A 27 -2.09 -23.24 5.89
N ALA A 28 -3.29 -22.86 6.29
CA ALA A 28 -4.40 -22.58 5.39
C ALA A 28 -4.08 -21.50 4.35
N ARG A 29 -3.23 -20.50 4.67
CA ARG A 29 -2.87 -19.43 3.72
C ARG A 29 -1.68 -19.76 2.82
N CYS A 30 -0.61 -20.34 3.35
CA CYS A 30 0.62 -20.56 2.56
C CYS A 30 0.87 -22.03 2.17
N GLY A 31 0.02 -22.97 2.61
CA GLY A 31 0.12 -24.40 2.32
C GLY A 31 1.25 -25.14 3.07
N GLU A 32 2.27 -24.44 3.55
CA GLU A 32 3.42 -25.05 4.23
C GLU A 32 3.05 -25.73 5.56
N ASP A 33 3.61 -26.92 5.79
CA ASP A 33 3.52 -27.64 7.07
C ASP A 33 4.45 -27.00 8.11
N GLN A 34 3.85 -26.38 9.13
CA GLN A 34 4.57 -25.73 10.23
C GLN A 34 3.77 -25.80 11.53
N ARG A 35 4.33 -25.28 12.63
CA ARG A 35 3.54 -25.03 13.84
C ARG A 35 2.47 -23.97 13.59
N THR A 36 1.22 -24.31 13.86
CA THR A 36 0.02 -23.53 13.53
C THR A 36 -0.89 -23.30 14.73
N CYS A 37 -1.68 -22.23 14.66
CA CYS A 37 -2.79 -21.93 15.57
C CYS A 37 -4.12 -21.95 14.81
N ASP A 38 -5.25 -22.04 15.52
CA ASP A 38 -6.58 -21.96 14.90
C ASP A 38 -6.82 -20.57 14.29
N ALA A 39 -7.27 -20.53 13.02
CA ALA A 39 -7.52 -19.28 12.31
C ALA A 39 -8.55 -18.38 13.02
N ARG A 40 -9.49 -18.94 13.78
CA ARG A 40 -10.50 -18.18 14.54
C ARG A 40 -9.90 -17.25 15.60
N HIS A 41 -8.66 -17.51 16.04
CA HIS A 41 -7.93 -16.64 16.96
C HIS A 41 -7.18 -15.51 16.24
N VAL A 42 -7.11 -15.55 14.91
CA VAL A 42 -6.35 -14.61 14.07
C VAL A 42 -7.29 -13.68 13.30
N VAL A 43 -8.30 -14.25 12.64
CA VAL A 43 -9.30 -13.53 11.85
C VAL A 43 -10.69 -13.73 12.44
N SER A 44 -11.56 -12.74 12.28
CA SER A 44 -12.94 -12.82 12.77
C SER A 44 -13.78 -13.81 11.98
N GLY A 45 -14.86 -14.33 12.57
CA GLY A 45 -15.83 -15.17 11.84
C GLY A 45 -16.45 -14.50 10.61
N ASN A 46 -16.54 -13.16 10.59
CA ASN A 46 -17.00 -12.38 9.44
C ASN A 46 -15.91 -12.14 8.38
N TRP A 47 -14.81 -12.89 8.41
CA TRP A 47 -13.79 -12.82 7.36
C TRP A 47 -14.43 -13.18 6.01
N THR A 48 -14.13 -12.41 4.97
CA THR A 48 -14.75 -12.58 3.65
C THR A 48 -13.81 -13.17 2.61
N ASN A 49 -12.49 -13.14 2.86
CA ASN A 49 -11.47 -13.54 1.88
C ASN A 49 -10.98 -14.97 2.17
N TRP A 50 -11.90 -15.89 2.44
CA TRP A 50 -11.59 -17.31 2.68
C TRP A 50 -11.23 -18.04 1.40
N ASP A 51 -11.73 -17.57 0.26
CA ASP A 51 -11.48 -18.06 -1.10
C ASP A 51 -10.00 -18.03 -1.50
N GLN A 52 -9.20 -17.21 -0.83
CA GLN A 52 -7.77 -17.08 -1.08
C GLN A 52 -6.91 -18.05 -0.28
N TRP A 53 -7.53 -18.90 0.54
CA TRP A 53 -6.83 -19.89 1.35
C TRP A 53 -6.89 -21.25 0.68
N HIS A 54 -5.82 -22.03 0.83
CA HIS A 54 -5.75 -23.41 0.35
C HIS A 54 -6.79 -24.33 1.01
N THR A 55 -7.22 -24.00 2.24
CA THR A 55 -8.31 -24.69 2.91
C THR A 55 -9.06 -23.75 3.85
N THR A 56 -10.38 -23.91 3.89
CA THR A 56 -11.28 -23.21 4.81
C THR A 56 -11.80 -24.15 5.91
N THR A 57 -11.62 -25.46 5.75
CA THR A 57 -12.09 -26.47 6.72
C THR A 57 -11.07 -26.64 7.83
N ARG A 58 -11.48 -26.37 9.08
CA ARG A 58 -10.60 -26.38 10.26
C ARG A 58 -9.31 -25.57 10.02
N ALA A 59 -9.46 -24.40 9.42
CA ALA A 59 -8.34 -23.60 8.96
C ALA A 59 -7.38 -23.23 10.10
N ARG A 60 -6.08 -23.42 9.86
CA ARG A 60 -5.01 -23.09 10.81
C ARG A 60 -3.97 -22.21 10.15
N LEU A 61 -3.34 -21.32 10.89
CA LEU A 61 -2.34 -20.39 10.36
C LEU A 61 -1.00 -20.55 11.07
N CYS A 62 0.09 -20.52 10.30
CA CYS A 62 1.45 -20.48 10.83
C CYS A 62 1.79 -19.09 11.39
N ARG A 63 2.91 -18.97 12.13
CA ARG A 63 3.36 -17.73 12.78
C ARG A 63 3.41 -16.53 11.83
N ARG A 64 4.10 -16.69 10.69
CA ARG A 64 4.21 -15.68 9.63
C ARG A 64 2.84 -15.21 9.14
N CYS A 65 1.95 -16.14 8.79
CA CYS A 65 0.64 -15.78 8.24
C CYS A 65 -0.25 -15.12 9.31
N ALA A 66 -0.22 -15.63 10.55
CA ALA A 66 -0.94 -15.04 11.66
C ALA A 66 -0.45 -13.61 11.97
N TRP A 67 0.86 -13.38 11.91
CA TRP A 67 1.45 -12.04 12.02
C TRP A 67 0.98 -11.11 10.91
N GLY A 68 0.98 -11.56 9.65
CA GLY A 68 0.50 -10.79 8.52
C GLY A 68 -0.93 -10.26 8.68
N TYR A 69 -1.82 -11.02 9.35
CA TYR A 69 -3.20 -10.61 9.61
C TYR A 69 -3.37 -9.75 10.88
N ARG A 70 -2.43 -9.80 11.83
CA ARG A 70 -2.57 -9.16 13.16
C ARG A 70 -1.68 -7.96 13.40
N ALA A 71 -0.54 -7.83 12.74
CA ALA A 71 0.36 -6.70 12.99
C ALA A 71 -0.34 -5.38 12.63
N GLU A 72 -0.29 -4.41 13.55
CA GLU A 72 -0.94 -3.11 13.34
C GLU A 72 -0.21 -2.28 12.28
N VAL A 73 1.12 -2.28 12.32
CA VAL A 73 1.97 -1.57 11.35
C VAL A 73 1.63 -1.92 9.90
N LEU A 74 1.26 -3.19 9.63
CA LEU A 74 0.90 -3.66 8.30
C LEU A 74 -0.46 -3.16 7.79
N ARG A 75 -1.28 -2.56 8.69
CA ARG A 75 -2.68 -2.15 8.45
C ARG A 75 -2.91 -0.65 8.56
N SER A 76 -1.99 0.07 9.20
CA SER A 76 -2.12 1.50 9.48
C SER A 76 -1.01 2.37 8.88
N SER A 77 0.11 1.76 8.47
CA SER A 77 1.28 2.49 7.95
C SER A 77 1.51 2.25 6.45
N TYR A 78 2.16 3.20 5.79
CA TYR A 78 2.80 2.92 4.50
C TYR A 78 4.11 2.20 4.78
N TYR A 79 4.46 1.20 3.99
CA TYR A 79 5.73 0.51 4.15
C TYR A 79 6.27 -0.01 2.83
N ALA A 80 7.59 -0.15 2.77
CA ALA A 80 8.29 -0.84 1.71
C ALA A 80 8.91 -2.12 2.24
N VAL A 81 8.84 -3.16 1.43
CA VAL A 81 9.59 -4.40 1.61
C VAL A 81 10.56 -4.51 0.44
N MET A 82 11.82 -4.81 0.72
CA MET A 82 12.89 -4.99 -0.27
C MET A 82 13.40 -6.42 -0.18
N ALA A 83 13.61 -7.07 -1.32
CA ALA A 83 14.19 -8.40 -1.37
C ALA A 83 15.73 -8.38 -1.20
N GLU A 84 16.41 -7.38 -1.78
CA GLU A 84 17.87 -7.30 -1.82
C GLU A 84 18.38 -5.84 -1.69
N PRO A 85 19.09 -5.48 -0.59
CA PRO A 85 19.16 -6.25 0.65
C PRO A 85 17.76 -6.43 1.26
N ALA A 86 17.55 -7.57 1.92
CA ALA A 86 16.28 -7.86 2.56
C ALA A 86 15.98 -6.77 3.62
N GLY A 87 14.79 -6.16 3.55
CA GLY A 87 14.46 -5.08 4.46
C GLY A 87 12.98 -4.76 4.53
N PHE A 88 12.59 -4.18 5.66
CA PHE A 88 11.27 -3.63 5.92
C PHE A 88 11.43 -2.19 6.41
N ARG A 89 10.67 -1.25 5.85
CA ARG A 89 10.71 0.16 6.27
C ARG A 89 9.33 0.77 6.27
N VAL A 90 8.93 1.35 7.40
CA VAL A 90 7.76 2.24 7.48
C VAL A 90 8.12 3.56 6.80
N LEU A 91 7.19 4.09 6.00
CA LEU A 91 7.40 5.28 5.19
C LEU A 91 6.56 6.44 5.71
N THR A 92 7.20 7.59 5.84
CA THR A 92 6.51 8.90 5.86
C THR A 92 5.93 9.24 4.49
N HIS A 93 5.11 10.29 4.42
CA HIS A 93 4.60 10.81 3.14
C HIS A 93 5.73 11.22 2.17
N GLY A 94 6.79 11.85 2.68
CA GLY A 94 7.94 12.26 1.88
C GLY A 94 8.74 11.08 1.36
N GLU A 95 8.94 10.04 2.17
CA GLU A 95 9.61 8.82 1.73
C GLU A 95 8.78 8.04 0.72
N LEU A 96 7.45 8.01 0.89
CA LEU A 96 6.53 7.44 -0.10
C LEU A 96 6.62 8.21 -1.43
N ARG A 97 6.64 9.55 -1.40
CA ARG A 97 6.87 10.41 -2.58
C ARG A 97 8.18 10.05 -3.28
N ALA A 98 9.27 10.00 -2.51
CA ALA A 98 10.61 9.74 -3.04
C ALA A 98 10.68 8.36 -3.68
N LEU A 99 10.10 7.33 -3.05
CA LEU A 99 10.11 5.98 -3.58
C LEU A 99 9.28 5.85 -4.87
N LEU A 100 8.12 6.52 -4.92
CA LEU A 100 7.21 6.50 -6.08
C LEU A 100 7.53 7.55 -7.16
N SER A 101 8.59 8.33 -6.99
CA SER A 101 9.10 9.27 -8.00
C SER A 101 9.72 8.59 -9.22
N ARG A 102 9.83 7.26 -9.18
CA ARG A 102 10.36 6.40 -10.24
C ARG A 102 9.53 5.11 -10.34
N PRO A 103 9.61 4.37 -11.46
CA PRO A 103 9.02 3.05 -11.57
C PRO A 103 9.50 2.13 -10.45
N LEU A 104 8.63 1.25 -9.97
CA LEU A 104 9.01 0.29 -8.95
C LEU A 104 9.78 -0.88 -9.59
N ASP A 105 10.93 -1.25 -9.02
CA ASP A 105 11.67 -2.42 -9.45
C ASP A 105 10.99 -3.73 -9.01
N ARG A 106 11.39 -4.85 -9.62
CA ARG A 106 10.82 -6.18 -9.32
C ARG A 106 11.19 -6.71 -7.94
N ALA A 107 12.12 -6.09 -7.23
CA ALA A 107 12.61 -6.52 -5.92
C ALA A 107 11.98 -5.73 -4.77
N THR A 108 11.17 -4.72 -5.08
CA THR A 108 10.52 -3.84 -4.09
C THR A 108 9.01 -4.02 -4.15
N CYS A 109 8.37 -4.11 -2.98
CA CYS A 109 6.93 -4.01 -2.83
C CYS A 109 6.64 -2.80 -1.93
N VAL A 110 5.72 -1.95 -2.35
CA VAL A 110 5.24 -0.83 -1.53
C VAL A 110 3.79 -1.12 -1.15
N VAL A 111 3.45 -1.00 0.13
CA VAL A 111 2.08 -1.17 0.59
C VAL A 111 1.54 0.17 1.05
N VAL A 112 0.38 0.55 0.50
CA VAL A 112 -0.32 1.79 0.82
C VAL A 112 -1.77 1.45 1.21
N PRO A 113 -2.06 1.27 2.51
CA PRO A 113 -3.43 1.05 2.96
C PRO A 113 -4.30 2.27 2.65
N LEU A 114 -5.35 2.11 1.84
CA LEU A 114 -6.26 3.20 1.47
C LEU A 114 -7.42 3.25 2.44
N ARG A 115 -7.91 2.08 2.87
CA ARG A 115 -8.88 1.93 3.96
C ARG A 115 -8.18 1.42 5.21
N LEU A 116 -8.41 2.10 6.33
CA LEU A 116 -7.84 1.70 7.61
C LEU A 116 -8.26 0.27 7.99
N ASN A 117 -7.35 -0.46 8.64
CA ASN A 117 -7.59 -1.76 9.25
C ASN A 117 -7.93 -2.92 8.30
N ARG A 118 -7.65 -2.79 7.01
CA ARG A 118 -7.74 -3.92 6.06
C ARG A 118 -6.65 -4.95 6.37
N LYS A 119 -7.06 -6.15 6.81
CA LYS A 119 -6.14 -7.19 7.30
C LYS A 119 -5.49 -8.02 6.20
N HIS A 120 -5.95 -7.95 4.95
CA HIS A 120 -5.49 -8.84 3.87
C HIS A 120 -4.36 -8.27 3.01
N ILE A 121 -4.00 -6.98 3.14
CA ILE A 121 -3.08 -6.34 2.18
C ILE A 121 -1.69 -7.00 2.22
N ALA A 122 -1.09 -7.13 3.40
CA ALA A 122 0.25 -7.73 3.53
C ALA A 122 0.29 -9.21 3.10
N PRO A 123 -0.68 -10.05 3.49
CA PRO A 123 -0.76 -11.43 2.98
C PRO A 123 -0.94 -11.58 1.47
N GLN A 124 -1.43 -10.55 0.78
CA GLN A 124 -1.59 -10.55 -0.68
C GLN A 124 -0.53 -9.72 -1.41
N ALA A 125 0.45 -9.16 -0.69
CA ALA A 125 1.42 -8.25 -1.27
C ALA A 125 2.30 -8.95 -2.32
N ARG A 126 2.64 -8.21 -3.39
CA ARG A 126 3.34 -8.73 -4.57
C ARG A 126 4.56 -7.87 -4.91
N TRP A 127 5.68 -8.54 -5.12
CA TRP A 127 6.92 -7.91 -5.60
C TRP A 127 6.71 -7.18 -6.92
N GLY A 128 7.28 -5.98 -7.05
CA GLY A 128 7.15 -5.14 -8.24
C GLY A 128 5.86 -4.32 -8.33
N PHE A 129 5.04 -4.30 -7.28
CA PHE A 129 3.78 -3.57 -7.26
C PHE A 129 3.65 -2.64 -6.06
N VAL A 130 2.84 -1.60 -6.25
CA VAL A 130 2.22 -0.86 -5.13
C VAL A 130 0.94 -1.60 -4.76
N CYS A 131 0.92 -2.27 -3.60
CA CYS A 131 -0.23 -3.01 -3.12
C CYS A 131 -1.13 -2.12 -2.27
N VAL A 132 -2.42 -2.12 -2.59
CA VAL A 132 -3.46 -1.29 -1.98
C VAL A 132 -4.68 -2.15 -1.76
N ASP A 133 -5.25 -2.15 -0.55
CA ASP A 133 -6.46 -2.92 -0.20
C ASP A 133 -6.52 -4.30 -0.91
N ASP A 134 -7.39 -4.46 -1.92
CA ASP A 134 -7.61 -5.69 -2.69
C ASP A 134 -6.95 -5.68 -4.11
N THR A 135 -5.91 -4.86 -4.35
CA THR A 135 -5.31 -4.67 -5.68
C THR A 135 -3.80 -4.41 -5.63
N ALA A 136 -3.11 -4.80 -6.70
CA ALA A 136 -1.69 -4.52 -6.93
C ALA A 136 -1.52 -3.65 -8.17
N LEU A 137 -0.95 -2.46 -8.00
CA LEU A 137 -0.74 -1.47 -9.05
C LEU A 137 0.65 -1.61 -9.65
N ALA A 138 0.74 -1.85 -10.96
CA ALA A 138 2.01 -1.74 -11.68
C ALA A 138 2.39 -0.25 -11.76
N TRP A 139 3.42 0.16 -11.01
CA TRP A 139 3.83 1.56 -10.94
C TRP A 139 4.85 1.89 -12.02
N THR A 140 4.39 2.58 -13.06
CA THR A 140 5.18 2.83 -14.27
C THR A 140 5.85 4.20 -14.27
N ALA A 141 6.70 4.46 -15.28
CA ALA A 141 7.31 5.78 -15.48
C ALA A 141 6.26 6.88 -15.70
N GLN A 142 5.14 6.54 -16.36
CA GLN A 142 4.07 7.51 -16.55
C GLN A 142 3.32 7.78 -15.24
N ASP A 143 3.24 6.82 -14.33
CA ASP A 143 2.64 7.05 -13.00
C ASP A 143 3.54 7.94 -12.13
N ALA A 144 4.86 7.77 -12.23
CA ALA A 144 5.82 8.68 -11.61
C ALA A 144 5.70 10.12 -12.14
N GLN A 145 5.56 10.30 -13.47
CA GLN A 145 5.33 11.63 -14.07
C GLN A 145 4.00 12.25 -13.60
N ARG A 146 2.94 11.44 -13.47
CA ARG A 146 1.65 11.91 -12.93
C ARG A 146 1.73 12.28 -11.46
N LEU A 147 2.54 11.56 -10.67
CA LEU A 147 2.82 11.94 -9.29
C LEU A 147 3.52 13.30 -9.23
N GLU A 148 4.51 13.54 -10.09
CA GLU A 148 5.19 14.83 -10.18
C GLU A 148 4.21 15.95 -10.54
N ALA A 149 3.34 15.74 -11.55
CA ALA A 149 2.31 16.71 -11.91
C ALA A 149 1.37 17.01 -10.73
N MET A 150 0.93 15.98 -9.99
CA MET A 150 0.07 16.15 -8.81
C MET A 150 0.75 16.93 -7.69
N VAL A 151 2.03 16.63 -7.44
CA VAL A 151 2.87 17.33 -6.47
C VAL A 151 2.98 18.82 -6.80
N ARG A 152 3.31 19.17 -8.05
CA ARG A 152 3.41 20.57 -8.48
C ARG A 152 2.09 21.31 -8.33
N LEU A 153 0.97 20.65 -8.66
CA LEU A 153 -0.35 21.22 -8.42
C LEU A 153 -0.61 21.45 -6.91
N ARG A 154 -0.19 20.54 -6.04
CA ARG A 154 -0.31 20.78 -4.59
C ARG A 154 0.55 21.94 -4.10
N GLU A 155 1.75 22.10 -4.64
CA GLU A 155 2.63 23.24 -4.35
C GLU A 155 2.00 24.57 -4.79
N MET A 156 1.14 24.57 -5.81
CA MET A 156 0.29 25.71 -6.20
C MET A 156 -0.96 25.90 -5.33
N GLY A 157 -1.17 25.05 -4.31
CA GLY A 157 -2.28 25.15 -3.36
C GLY A 157 -3.54 24.35 -3.72
N PHE A 158 -3.48 23.45 -4.72
CA PHE A 158 -4.61 22.58 -5.03
C PHE A 158 -4.79 21.46 -3.99
N GLY A 159 -5.94 21.47 -3.31
CA GLY A 159 -6.30 20.44 -2.31
C GLY A 159 -6.66 19.08 -2.92
N SER A 160 -6.72 18.03 -2.10
CA SER A 160 -6.99 16.65 -2.54
C SER A 160 -8.31 16.52 -3.31
N ASP A 161 -9.38 17.10 -2.77
CA ASP A 161 -10.71 17.07 -3.40
C ASP A 161 -10.76 17.82 -4.73
N MET A 162 -9.89 18.82 -4.89
CA MET A 162 -9.79 19.55 -6.15
C MET A 162 -9.12 18.69 -7.21
N LEU A 163 -8.00 18.04 -6.87
CA LEU A 163 -7.23 17.22 -7.81
C LEU A 163 -8.04 16.03 -8.34
N ALA A 164 -9.01 15.55 -7.56
CA ALA A 164 -9.96 14.52 -7.96
C ALA A 164 -11.00 14.97 -9.01
N ARG A 165 -11.18 16.29 -9.23
CA ARG A 165 -12.17 16.83 -10.17
C ARG A 165 -11.66 16.78 -11.62
N PRO A 166 -12.52 16.51 -12.61
CA PRO A 166 -12.12 16.44 -14.02
C PRO A 166 -11.54 17.76 -14.54
N VAL A 167 -12.02 18.89 -14.02
CA VAL A 167 -11.57 20.24 -14.39
C VAL A 167 -11.15 21.04 -13.15
N PRO A 168 -10.17 21.94 -13.27
CA PRO A 168 -9.74 22.76 -12.15
C PRO A 168 -10.82 23.78 -11.82
N ALA A 169 -11.02 24.05 -10.52
CA ALA A 169 -11.98 25.06 -10.11
C ALA A 169 -11.46 26.47 -10.46
N TYR A 170 -12.33 27.32 -11.00
CA TYR A 170 -11.95 28.66 -11.46
C TYR A 170 -11.33 29.51 -10.35
N GLY A 171 -11.92 29.55 -9.15
CA GLY A 171 -11.49 30.46 -8.09
C GLY A 171 -10.03 30.27 -7.63
N PRO A 172 -9.54 29.03 -7.42
CA PRO A 172 -8.12 28.80 -7.14
C PRO A 172 -7.22 29.10 -8.35
N VAL A 173 -7.61 28.72 -9.56
CA VAL A 173 -6.83 29.04 -10.78
C VAL A 173 -6.72 30.55 -10.99
N SER A 174 -7.79 31.31 -10.82
CA SER A 174 -7.81 32.76 -11.07
C SER A 174 -6.92 33.55 -10.11
N ARG A 175 -6.55 32.96 -8.96
CA ARG A 175 -5.66 33.56 -7.96
C ARG A 175 -4.19 33.27 -8.20
N LEU A 176 -3.85 32.37 -9.13
CA LEU A 176 -2.47 32.07 -9.47
C LEU A 176 -1.85 33.15 -10.38
N PRO A 177 -0.55 33.45 -10.24
CA PRO A 177 0.22 34.20 -11.23
C PRO A 177 0.06 33.62 -12.64
N ALA A 178 0.16 34.46 -13.68
CA ALA A 178 -0.03 34.04 -15.07
C ALA A 178 0.81 32.81 -15.49
N PRO A 179 2.10 32.70 -15.14
CA PRO A 179 2.89 31.51 -15.45
C PRO A 179 2.35 30.23 -14.79
N GLN A 180 1.97 30.31 -13.51
CA GLN A 180 1.42 29.17 -12.75
C GLN A 180 0.02 28.77 -13.25
N ARG A 181 -0.78 29.71 -13.76
CA ARG A 181 -2.05 29.38 -14.42
C ARG A 181 -1.84 28.51 -15.65
N ALA A 182 -0.91 28.90 -16.52
CA ALA A 182 -0.60 28.14 -17.72
C ALA A 182 -0.06 26.75 -17.37
N GLU A 183 0.86 26.66 -16.38
CA GLU A 183 1.39 25.39 -15.91
C GLU A 183 0.28 24.49 -15.31
N ALA A 184 -0.56 25.02 -14.42
CA ALA A 184 -1.65 24.27 -13.82
C ALA A 184 -2.60 23.70 -14.89
N MET A 185 -2.95 24.48 -15.91
CA MET A 185 -3.79 24.03 -17.03
C MET A 185 -3.10 22.95 -17.88
N GLY A 186 -1.78 22.96 -18.00
CA GLY A 186 -1.01 21.92 -18.70
C GLY A 186 -0.83 20.63 -17.89
N LEU A 187 -0.73 20.72 -16.56
CA LEU A 187 -0.58 19.57 -15.67
C LEU A 187 -1.92 18.85 -15.41
N TRP A 188 -3.03 19.59 -15.35
CA TRP A 188 -4.34 19.04 -14.96
C TRP A 188 -4.84 17.85 -15.81
N PRO A 189 -4.70 17.85 -17.15
CA PRO A 189 -5.12 16.74 -17.99
C PRO A 189 -4.29 15.48 -17.75
N GLN A 190 -3.04 15.60 -17.29
CA GLN A 190 -2.18 14.45 -17.04
C GLN A 190 -2.75 13.52 -15.95
N LEU A 191 -3.56 14.06 -15.04
CA LEU A 191 -4.23 13.31 -13.98
C LEU A 191 -5.51 12.58 -14.43
N ALA A 192 -6.03 12.85 -15.64
CA ALA A 192 -7.28 12.24 -16.12
C ALA A 192 -7.27 10.70 -16.03
N PRO A 193 -6.20 9.98 -16.44
CA PRO A 193 -6.15 8.53 -16.33
C PRO A 193 -6.18 8.01 -14.88
N TRP A 194 -5.75 8.81 -13.90
CA TRP A 194 -5.85 8.42 -12.48
C TRP A 194 -7.26 8.66 -11.93
N ARG A 195 -7.99 9.68 -12.41
CA ARG A 195 -9.37 9.94 -11.97
C ARG A 195 -10.33 8.80 -12.32
N GLU A 196 -10.09 8.13 -13.45
CA GLU A 196 -10.81 6.92 -13.87
C GLU A 196 -10.37 5.68 -13.10
N ARG A 197 -9.13 5.68 -12.58
CA ARG A 197 -8.51 4.57 -11.85
C ARG A 197 -8.27 4.95 -10.39
N ARG A 198 -9.36 5.01 -9.63
CA ARG A 198 -9.39 5.50 -8.22
C ARG A 198 -8.19 5.08 -7.36
N PRO A 199 -7.73 3.81 -7.34
CA PRO A 199 -6.60 3.42 -6.50
C PRO A 199 -5.29 4.18 -6.81
N TRP A 200 -5.01 4.45 -8.09
CA TRP A 200 -3.83 5.25 -8.47
C TRP A 200 -3.94 6.69 -8.00
N LEU A 201 -5.14 7.29 -8.16
CA LEU A 201 -5.40 8.64 -7.65
C LEU A 201 -5.18 8.71 -6.14
N GLU A 202 -5.72 7.76 -5.38
CA GLU A 202 -5.62 7.74 -3.93
C GLU A 202 -4.17 7.54 -3.44
N VAL A 203 -3.41 6.64 -4.08
CA VAL A 203 -1.96 6.51 -3.83
C VAL A 203 -1.24 7.82 -4.12
N GLY A 204 -1.51 8.43 -5.27
CA GLY A 204 -0.95 9.74 -5.64
C GLY A 204 -1.28 10.80 -4.60
N LEU A 205 -2.53 10.85 -4.13
CA LEU A 205 -2.98 11.81 -3.12
C LEU A 205 -2.25 11.63 -1.79
N ARG A 206 -1.98 10.39 -1.35
CA ARG A 206 -1.18 10.12 -0.15
C ARG A 206 0.29 10.48 -0.35
N ALA A 207 0.88 10.09 -1.47
CA ALA A 207 2.30 10.34 -1.78
C ALA A 207 2.61 11.83 -2.02
N SER A 208 1.62 12.62 -2.42
CA SER A 208 1.79 14.05 -2.67
C SER A 208 1.50 14.94 -1.46
N MET A 209 1.06 14.38 -0.33
CA MET A 209 0.82 15.17 0.88
C MET A 209 2.07 15.97 1.28
N PRO A 210 1.92 17.21 1.74
CA PRO A 210 3.05 18.00 2.23
C PRO A 210 3.79 17.24 3.33
N THR A 211 5.11 17.20 3.24
CA THR A 211 5.96 16.82 4.37
C THR A 211 5.81 17.92 5.40
N LYS A 212 5.17 17.64 6.54
CA LYS A 212 5.36 18.50 7.71
C LYS A 212 6.84 18.34 8.09
N GLU A 213 7.65 19.35 7.78
CA GLU A 213 8.92 19.53 8.48
C GLU A 213 8.56 19.73 9.95
N GLY A 214 9.03 18.80 10.78
CA GLY A 214 8.95 18.92 12.23
C GLY A 214 10.00 19.88 12.74
#